data_AF-A0A2V7HF55-F1
#
_entry.id   AF-A0A2V7HF55-F1
#
_cell.length_a   1.000
_cell.length_b   1.000
_cell.length_c   1.000
_cell.angle_alpha   90.00
_cell.angle_beta   90.00
_cell.angle_gamma   90.00
#
_symmetry.space_group_name_H-M   'P 1'
#
loop_
_entity.id
_entity.type
_entity.pdbx_description
1 polymer ?
#
loop_
_entity_poly.entity_id
_entity_poly.type
_entity_poly.pdbx_seq_one_letter_code
_entity_poly.pdbx_strand_id
1 'polypeptide(L)'
;MCWPRCARATVCTSLGKTAGSAGTYLFLRGWIYPTDASINVALAQQSSIKLAPPSLKVRDANGQWRTAIGNIGFPSGKDKTMIIDLAGKFPTADHHVRIRTNMQIYWDQAFVARDLADSKTTVTTLQPVSADLHFRGFSRMYRKGGRYGPYWFAYDDLSKESPWRPITGAFTRFGDVLPLLKSPDDMYVVMGPGDEATIQFDASSAKSLPPNWKRDFLLYTDGWIKDSDLNTAFGTTVGPLPFHGVKSYPFTSGEAYPTDAQHQRYLKEYDTRVVKRTSAP
;
A
#
# COMPACT_ATOMS: atom_id res chain seq x y z
N MET A 1 -4.90 -27.26 -1.19
CA MET A 1 -6.17 -27.22 -0.42
C MET A 1 -7.29 -26.83 -1.36
N CYS A 2 -8.34 -27.64 -1.46
CA CYS A 2 -9.46 -27.43 -2.37
C CYS A 2 -10.53 -26.60 -1.65
N TRP A 3 -10.93 -25.47 -2.22
CA TRP A 3 -11.87 -24.51 -1.62
C TRP A 3 -13.31 -24.99 -1.82
N PRO A 4 -14.09 -25.33 -0.77
CA PRO A 4 -15.51 -25.62 -0.93
C PRO A 4 -16.26 -24.29 -1.16
N ARG A 5 -17.17 -24.28 -2.15
CA ARG A 5 -18.06 -23.14 -2.45
C ARG A 5 -18.85 -22.72 -1.22
N CYS A 6 -18.38 -21.70 -0.51
CA CYS A 6 -19.22 -20.88 0.35
C CYS A 6 -19.91 -19.81 -0.49
N ALA A 7 -21.10 -19.36 -0.06
CA ALA A 7 -21.86 -18.28 -0.71
C ALA A 7 -20.98 -17.05 -1.00
N ARG A 8 -21.37 -16.25 -2.02
CA ARG A 8 -20.61 -15.07 -2.50
C ARG A 8 -20.01 -14.28 -1.32
N ALA A 9 -18.69 -14.09 -1.35
CA ALA A 9 -17.88 -13.34 -0.38
C ALA A 9 -17.71 -13.95 1.05
N THR A 10 -17.78 -15.28 1.17
CA THR A 10 -17.41 -16.00 2.40
C THR A 10 -16.28 -16.99 2.14
N VAL A 11 -15.25 -16.99 2.99
CA VAL A 11 -14.20 -18.03 3.02
C VAL A 11 -14.34 -18.80 4.33
N CYS A 12 -14.48 -20.13 4.28
CA CYS A 12 -14.44 -20.98 5.46
C CYS A 12 -13.26 -21.94 5.36
N THR A 13 -12.51 -22.10 6.44
CA THR A 13 -11.42 -23.09 6.52
C THR A 13 -11.26 -23.60 7.95
N SER A 14 -10.65 -24.77 8.09
CA SER A 14 -10.26 -25.35 9.37
C SER A 14 -8.78 -25.10 9.62
N LEU A 15 -8.43 -24.59 10.80
CA LEU A 15 -7.05 -24.32 11.17
C LEU A 15 -6.47 -25.47 12.00
N GLY A 16 -5.14 -25.51 12.12
CA GLY A 16 -4.45 -26.51 12.95
C GLY A 16 -4.80 -26.40 14.43
N LYS A 17 -4.61 -27.49 15.19
CA LYS A 17 -4.95 -27.62 16.62
C LYS A 17 -4.34 -26.56 17.54
N THR A 18 -3.27 -25.90 17.10
CA THR A 18 -2.58 -24.87 17.89
C THR A 18 -3.14 -23.46 17.65
N ALA A 19 -4.01 -23.26 16.65
CA ALA A 19 -4.59 -21.97 16.35
C ALA A 19 -5.32 -21.41 17.58
N GLY A 20 -5.01 -20.18 17.98
CA GLY A 20 -5.54 -19.61 19.22
C GLY A 20 -4.56 -19.56 20.38
N SER A 21 -3.46 -20.31 20.30
CA SER A 21 -2.36 -20.22 21.27
C SER A 21 -1.59 -18.91 21.12
N ALA A 22 -0.90 -18.50 22.19
CA ALA A 22 0.00 -17.35 22.13
C ALA A 22 1.04 -17.49 21.00
N GLY A 23 1.24 -16.39 20.25
CA GLY A 23 2.15 -16.34 19.11
C GLY A 23 1.65 -17.07 17.86
N THR A 24 0.34 -17.36 17.73
CA THR A 24 -0.22 -17.92 16.49
C THR A 24 -0.89 -16.86 15.63
N TYR A 25 -0.58 -16.86 14.34
CA TYR A 25 -1.03 -15.84 13.40
C TYR A 25 -1.63 -16.49 12.16
N LEU A 26 -2.74 -15.92 11.67
CA LEU A 26 -3.29 -16.22 10.36
C LEU A 26 -2.67 -15.27 9.34
N PHE A 27 -2.02 -15.83 8.34
CA PHE A 27 -1.49 -15.12 7.19
C PHE A 27 -2.48 -15.24 6.03
N LEU A 28 -2.88 -14.10 5.48
CA LEU A 28 -3.76 -14.03 4.31
C LEU A 28 -3.04 -13.26 3.21
N ARG A 29 -2.66 -13.98 2.14
CA ARG A 29 -2.07 -13.36 0.95
C ARG A 29 -3.15 -13.15 -0.10
N GLY A 30 -3.18 -11.96 -0.67
CA GLY A 30 -4.15 -11.62 -1.70
C GLY A 30 -3.95 -10.22 -2.25
N TRP A 31 -4.98 -9.76 -2.96
CA TRP A 31 -4.97 -8.47 -3.62
C TRP A 31 -6.39 -7.93 -3.82
N ILE A 32 -6.47 -6.64 -4.11
CA ILE A 32 -7.70 -5.94 -4.50
C ILE A 32 -7.47 -5.14 -5.78
N TYR A 33 -8.55 -4.83 -6.49
CA TYR A 33 -8.59 -3.61 -7.28
C TYR A 33 -8.95 -2.47 -6.32
N PRO A 34 -8.07 -1.47 -6.12
CA PRO A 34 -8.40 -0.32 -5.29
C PRO A 34 -9.68 0.35 -5.81
N THR A 35 -10.57 0.77 -4.91
CA THR A 35 -11.70 1.62 -5.29
C THR A 35 -11.18 3.02 -5.58
N ASP A 36 -11.60 3.59 -6.71
CA ASP A 36 -11.34 5.00 -7.02
C ASP A 36 -12.26 5.92 -6.20
N ALA A 37 -11.96 7.23 -6.22
CA ALA A 37 -12.75 8.22 -5.51
C ALA A 37 -14.23 8.22 -5.96
N SER A 38 -14.49 7.99 -7.25
CA SER A 38 -15.84 7.94 -7.81
C SER A 38 -16.69 6.79 -7.24
N ILE A 39 -16.14 5.59 -7.11
CA ILE A 39 -16.82 4.46 -6.45
C ILE A 39 -17.15 4.80 -5.00
N ASN A 40 -16.21 5.41 -4.28
CA ASN A 40 -16.41 5.78 -2.87
C ASN A 40 -17.49 6.86 -2.72
N VAL A 41 -17.54 7.86 -3.61
CA VAL A 41 -18.61 8.87 -3.66
C VAL A 41 -19.96 8.22 -3.95
N ALA A 42 -20.04 7.32 -4.93
CA ALA A 42 -21.28 6.62 -5.26
C ALA A 42 -21.81 5.78 -4.09
N LEU A 43 -20.92 5.10 -3.33
CA LEU A 43 -21.31 4.40 -2.10
C LEU A 43 -21.77 5.37 -1.00
N ALA A 44 -21.18 6.57 -0.89
CA ALA A 44 -21.54 7.55 0.13
C ALA A 44 -22.90 8.24 -0.12
N GLN A 45 -23.35 8.30 -1.38
CA GLN A 45 -24.59 8.95 -1.80
C GLN A 45 -25.84 8.05 -1.71
N GLN A 46 -25.71 6.83 -1.18
CA GLN A 46 -26.79 5.86 -1.07
C GLN A 46 -26.81 5.20 0.31
N SER A 47 -27.91 4.54 0.64
CA SER A 47 -28.10 3.84 1.92
C SER A 47 -28.37 2.34 1.81
N SER A 48 -28.52 1.82 0.59
CA SER A 48 -28.88 0.42 0.31
C SER A 48 -27.73 -0.56 0.53
N ILE A 49 -26.48 -0.12 0.42
CA ILE A 49 -25.29 -0.95 0.61
C ILE A 49 -24.37 -0.26 1.61
N LYS A 50 -24.12 -0.93 2.73
CA LYS A 50 -23.09 -0.51 3.68
C LYS A 50 -21.83 -1.32 3.45
N LEU A 51 -20.68 -0.66 3.36
CA LEU A 51 -19.39 -1.33 3.26
C LEU A 51 -19.18 -2.21 4.50
N ALA A 52 -18.85 -3.48 4.28
CA ALA A 52 -18.57 -4.45 5.31
C ALA A 52 -17.13 -4.94 5.14
N PRO A 53 -16.16 -4.41 5.92
CA PRO A 53 -14.79 -4.88 5.84
C PRO A 53 -14.71 -6.37 6.22
N PRO A 54 -13.64 -7.06 5.82
CA PRO A 54 -13.43 -8.44 6.23
C PRO A 54 -13.49 -8.59 7.74
N SER A 55 -14.34 -9.48 8.21
CA SER A 55 -14.48 -9.86 9.61
C SER A 55 -14.11 -11.32 9.78
N LEU A 56 -13.45 -11.65 10.89
CA LEU A 56 -13.10 -13.02 11.26
C LEU A 56 -14.13 -13.56 12.26
N LYS A 57 -14.76 -14.66 11.90
CA LYS A 57 -15.70 -15.40 12.75
C LYS A 57 -15.14 -16.76 13.14
N VAL A 58 -15.49 -17.20 14.34
CA VAL A 58 -15.18 -18.51 14.91
C VAL A 58 -16.47 -19.15 15.41
N ARG A 59 -16.44 -20.43 15.77
CA ARG A 59 -17.60 -21.11 16.36
C ARG A 59 -17.62 -20.96 17.87
N ASP A 60 -18.81 -20.79 18.44
CA ASP A 60 -19.03 -20.84 19.89
C ASP A 60 -19.30 -22.27 20.38
N ALA A 61 -19.62 -22.42 21.67
CA ALA A 61 -19.94 -23.70 22.31
C ALA A 61 -21.20 -24.38 21.73
N ASN A 62 -22.09 -23.62 21.10
CA ASN A 62 -23.30 -24.13 20.44
C ASN A 62 -23.07 -24.43 18.95
N GLY A 63 -21.83 -24.31 18.46
CA GLY A 63 -21.47 -24.46 17.04
C GLY A 63 -21.91 -23.30 16.14
N GLN A 64 -22.41 -22.20 16.72
CA GLN A 64 -22.85 -21.02 15.97
C GLN A 64 -21.68 -20.08 15.66
N TRP A 65 -21.77 -19.35 14.55
CA TRP A 65 -20.72 -18.42 14.12
C TRP A 65 -20.80 -17.09 14.87
N ARG A 66 -19.80 -16.80 15.71
CA ARG A 66 -19.63 -15.50 16.38
C ARG A 66 -18.46 -14.71 15.79
N THR A 67 -18.56 -13.39 15.79
CA THR A 67 -17.45 -12.51 15.36
C THR A 67 -16.36 -12.51 16.43
N ALA A 68 -15.14 -12.90 16.05
CA ALA A 68 -13.95 -12.79 16.91
C ALA A 68 -13.20 -11.47 16.66
N ILE A 69 -13.14 -11.02 15.41
CA ILE A 69 -12.52 -9.74 15.02
C ILE A 69 -13.44 -9.07 14.00
N GLY A 70 -13.93 -7.87 14.33
CA GLY A 70 -14.92 -7.15 13.51
C GLY A 70 -14.37 -6.58 12.20
N ASN A 71 -13.07 -6.28 12.17
CA ASN A 71 -12.36 -5.81 11.00
C ASN A 71 -10.92 -6.35 11.04
N ILE A 72 -10.57 -7.26 10.12
CA ILE A 72 -9.20 -7.78 9.98
C ILE A 72 -8.38 -7.01 8.93
N GLY A 73 -8.91 -5.92 8.38
CA GLY A 73 -8.31 -5.18 7.28
C GLY A 73 -8.49 -5.87 5.93
N PHE A 74 -7.77 -5.38 4.92
CA PHE A 74 -7.73 -5.93 3.57
C PHE A 74 -6.37 -5.67 2.92
N PRO A 75 -5.98 -6.41 1.86
CA PRO A 75 -4.69 -6.22 1.19
C PRO A 75 -4.55 -4.79 0.63
N SER A 76 -3.48 -4.08 0.99
CA SER A 76 -3.18 -2.75 0.45
C SER A 76 -2.52 -2.86 -0.93
N GLY A 77 -3.36 -3.11 -1.94
CA GLY A 77 -2.93 -3.25 -3.33
C GLY A 77 -2.68 -4.69 -3.76
N LYS A 78 -1.59 -4.91 -4.49
CA LYS A 78 -1.28 -6.17 -5.15
C LYS A 78 -0.27 -6.97 -4.35
N ASP A 79 -0.47 -8.28 -4.29
CA ASP A 79 0.46 -9.25 -3.72
C ASP A 79 0.89 -8.90 -2.27
N LYS A 80 -0.09 -8.60 -1.41
CA LYS A 80 0.15 -8.29 -0.01
C LYS A 80 -0.23 -9.45 0.89
N THR A 81 0.53 -9.60 1.97
CA THR A 81 0.23 -10.55 3.05
C THR A 81 -0.24 -9.76 4.27
N MET A 82 -1.44 -10.07 4.72
CA MET A 82 -1.99 -9.61 5.99
C MET A 82 -1.66 -10.61 7.09
N ILE A 83 -1.43 -10.11 8.29
CA ILE A 83 -1.13 -10.90 9.49
C ILE A 83 -2.19 -10.60 10.53
N ILE A 84 -2.88 -11.64 11.00
CA ILE A 84 -3.95 -11.54 11.97
C ILE A 84 -3.57 -12.36 13.21
N ASP A 85 -3.47 -11.71 14.36
CA ASP A 85 -3.23 -12.38 15.64
C ASP A 85 -4.45 -13.22 16.04
N LEU A 86 -4.23 -14.52 16.21
CA LEU A 86 -5.24 -15.49 16.60
C LEU A 86 -5.27 -15.76 18.11
N ALA A 87 -4.32 -15.25 18.88
CA ALA A 87 -4.21 -15.52 20.32
C ALA A 87 -5.52 -15.19 21.05
N GLY A 88 -6.05 -16.19 21.77
CA GLY A 88 -7.28 -16.07 22.55
C GLY A 88 -8.56 -15.82 21.73
N LYS A 89 -8.53 -15.99 20.40
CA LYS A 89 -9.71 -15.72 19.54
C LYS A 89 -10.71 -16.87 19.47
N PHE A 90 -10.34 -18.08 19.90
CA PHE A 90 -11.19 -19.26 19.86
C PHE A 90 -11.78 -19.55 21.25
N PRO A 91 -13.12 -19.58 21.40
CA PRO A 91 -13.77 -19.90 22.68
C PRO A 91 -13.86 -21.41 22.96
N THR A 92 -13.53 -22.26 21.97
CA THR A 92 -13.59 -23.72 22.05
C THR A 92 -12.40 -24.33 21.30
N ALA A 93 -12.28 -25.66 21.31
CA ALA A 93 -11.34 -26.40 20.47
C ALA A 93 -11.74 -26.48 18.99
N ASP A 94 -12.87 -25.85 18.59
CA ASP A 94 -13.26 -25.74 17.20
C ASP A 94 -12.51 -24.59 16.53
N HIS A 95 -11.47 -24.95 15.77
CA HIS A 95 -10.61 -24.01 15.05
C HIS A 95 -11.07 -23.69 13.62
N HIS A 96 -12.37 -23.87 13.32
CA HIS A 96 -12.92 -23.36 12.07
C HIS A 96 -13.06 -21.84 12.12
N VAL A 97 -12.58 -21.22 11.05
CA VAL A 97 -12.73 -19.79 10.84
C VAL A 97 -13.59 -19.51 9.62
N ARG A 98 -14.26 -18.37 9.66
CA ARG A 98 -15.01 -17.81 8.54
C ARG A 98 -14.67 -16.35 8.37
N ILE A 99 -14.22 -15.99 7.17
CA ILE A 99 -14.04 -14.60 6.77
C ILE A 99 -15.29 -14.17 5.99
N ARG A 100 -15.90 -13.05 6.41
CA ARG A 100 -17.07 -12.47 5.74
C ARG A 100 -16.80 -11.00 5.40
N THR A 101 -17.09 -10.64 4.16
CA THR A 101 -17.04 -9.26 3.65
C THR A 101 -18.07 -9.08 2.54
N ASN A 102 -18.33 -7.85 2.11
CA ASN A 102 -18.94 -7.56 0.80
C ASN A 102 -17.97 -6.88 -0.18
N MET A 103 -16.70 -6.74 0.21
CA MET A 103 -15.64 -6.20 -0.64
C MET A 103 -15.20 -7.24 -1.66
N GLN A 104 -14.80 -6.77 -2.84
CA GLN A 104 -14.18 -7.61 -3.86
C GLN A 104 -12.70 -7.81 -3.52
N ILE A 105 -12.39 -8.93 -2.86
CA ILE A 105 -11.03 -9.30 -2.48
C ILE A 105 -10.68 -10.65 -3.10
N TYR A 106 -9.48 -10.72 -3.67
CA TYR A 106 -8.94 -11.92 -4.28
C TYR A 106 -7.93 -12.53 -3.32
N TRP A 107 -8.30 -13.63 -2.67
CA TRP A 107 -7.43 -14.38 -1.77
C TRP A 107 -6.69 -15.46 -2.54
N ASP A 108 -5.37 -15.48 -2.42
CA ASP A 108 -4.52 -16.46 -3.08
C ASP A 108 -4.09 -17.58 -2.11
N GLN A 109 -3.74 -17.21 -0.87
CA GLN A 109 -3.27 -18.15 0.15
C GLN A 109 -3.77 -17.76 1.55
N ALA A 110 -4.07 -18.78 2.36
CA ALA A 110 -4.36 -18.64 3.77
C ALA A 110 -3.63 -19.74 4.55
N PHE A 111 -2.82 -19.37 5.54
CA PHE A 111 -2.09 -20.34 6.36
C PHE A 111 -1.88 -19.81 7.78
N VAL A 112 -1.66 -20.72 8.72
CA VAL A 112 -1.31 -20.36 10.10
C VAL A 112 0.16 -20.63 10.29
N ALA A 113 0.85 -19.67 10.89
CA ALA A 113 2.19 -19.88 11.40
C ALA A 113 2.28 -19.44 12.86
N ARG A 114 3.29 -19.96 13.54
CA ARG A 114 3.62 -19.58 14.91
C ARG A 114 4.88 -18.74 14.88
N ASP A 115 4.88 -17.65 15.61
CA ASP A 115 6.11 -16.94 15.90
C ASP A 115 7.00 -17.81 16.79
N LEU A 116 8.21 -18.06 16.32
CA LEU A 116 9.22 -18.79 17.06
C LEU A 116 9.99 -17.73 17.85
N ALA A 117 9.74 -17.70 19.16
CA ALA A 117 10.30 -16.72 20.11
C ALA A 117 11.84 -16.55 20.04
N ASP A 118 12.54 -17.49 19.40
CA ASP A 118 14.00 -17.52 19.29
C ASP A 118 14.56 -17.06 17.92
N SER A 119 13.73 -16.50 17.02
CA SER A 119 14.23 -16.00 15.74
C SER A 119 14.96 -14.66 15.89
N LYS A 120 16.30 -14.72 16.01
CA LYS A 120 17.14 -13.51 16.04
C LYS A 120 17.12 -12.84 14.66
N THR A 121 16.42 -11.72 14.55
CA THR A 121 16.46 -10.84 13.37
C THR A 121 17.28 -9.60 13.69
N THR A 122 18.12 -9.15 12.76
CA THR A 122 18.86 -7.89 12.88
C THR A 122 18.55 -7.01 11.69
N VAL A 123 18.06 -5.81 11.96
CA VAL A 123 17.80 -4.79 10.94
C VAL A 123 19.02 -3.88 10.84
N THR A 124 19.52 -3.69 9.63
CA THR A 124 20.58 -2.71 9.32
C THR A 124 20.04 -1.77 8.25
N THR A 125 19.86 -0.50 8.61
CA THR A 125 19.42 0.53 7.67
C THR A 125 20.60 0.96 6.81
N LEU A 126 20.44 0.88 5.48
CA LEU A 126 21.39 1.43 4.52
C LEU A 126 20.94 2.81 4.09
N GLN A 127 21.88 3.75 4.05
CA GLN A 127 21.63 5.07 3.46
C GLN A 127 21.82 4.97 1.93
N PRO A 128 20.96 5.65 1.14
CA PRO A 128 21.17 5.73 -0.30
C PRO A 128 22.50 6.46 -0.59
N VAL A 129 23.22 6.01 -1.61
CA VAL A 129 24.49 6.61 -2.06
C VAL A 129 24.33 7.45 -3.32
N SER A 130 23.26 7.23 -4.08
CA SER A 130 22.85 8.08 -5.20
C SER A 130 21.34 7.99 -5.39
N ALA A 131 20.72 9.08 -5.86
CA ALA A 131 19.33 9.07 -6.28
C ALA A 131 19.14 10.02 -7.47
N ASP A 132 18.78 9.46 -8.63
CA ASP A 132 18.57 10.20 -9.87
C ASP A 132 17.10 10.14 -10.29
N LEU A 133 16.44 11.30 -10.33
CA LEU A 133 15.08 11.44 -10.85
C LEU A 133 15.14 11.77 -12.35
N HIS A 134 14.44 11.00 -13.16
CA HIS A 134 14.38 11.24 -14.60
C HIS A 134 13.03 10.83 -15.20
N PHE A 135 12.74 11.32 -16.42
CA PHE A 135 11.59 10.85 -17.17
C PHE A 135 11.88 9.49 -17.80
N ARG A 136 11.20 8.46 -17.31
CA ARG A 136 11.33 7.10 -17.82
C ARG A 136 10.29 6.79 -18.89
N GLY A 137 9.06 7.24 -18.71
CA GLY A 137 7.90 6.86 -19.52
C GLY A 137 7.04 5.78 -18.84
N PHE A 138 6.15 5.19 -19.61
CA PHE A 138 5.05 4.38 -19.12
C PHE A 138 5.27 2.91 -19.45
N SER A 139 5.39 2.08 -18.42
CA SER A 139 5.51 0.64 -18.57
C SER A 139 4.24 0.04 -19.18
N ARG A 140 4.40 -0.85 -20.18
CA ARG A 140 3.26 -1.57 -20.74
C ARG A 140 2.56 -2.38 -19.65
N MET A 141 1.26 -2.17 -19.54
CA MET A 141 0.42 -2.89 -18.60
C MET A 141 0.03 -4.27 -19.16
N TYR A 142 0.02 -5.28 -18.31
CA TYR A 142 -0.50 -6.62 -18.62
C TYR A 142 -1.21 -7.22 -17.41
N ARG A 143 -1.92 -8.35 -17.57
CA ARG A 143 -2.53 -9.07 -16.44
C ARG A 143 -1.72 -10.31 -16.07
N LYS A 144 -1.20 -10.35 -14.85
CA LYS A 144 -0.41 -11.48 -14.34
C LYS A 144 -1.35 -12.64 -13.99
N GLY A 145 -1.20 -13.79 -14.64
CA GLY A 145 -2.10 -14.95 -14.43
C GLY A 145 -3.36 -14.96 -15.31
N GLY A 146 -3.37 -14.19 -16.40
CA GLY A 146 -4.45 -14.22 -17.40
C GLY A 146 -5.57 -13.20 -17.14
N ARG A 147 -6.73 -13.40 -17.80
CA ARG A 147 -7.85 -12.43 -17.85
C ARG A 147 -8.28 -11.86 -16.49
N TYR A 148 -8.22 -12.65 -15.43
CA TYR A 148 -8.75 -12.28 -14.11
C TYR A 148 -7.68 -11.90 -13.08
N GLY A 149 -6.40 -11.91 -13.48
CA GLY A 149 -5.30 -11.53 -12.61
C GLY A 149 -5.14 -10.01 -12.46
N PRO A 150 -4.34 -9.57 -11.47
CA PRO A 150 -4.07 -8.16 -11.25
C PRO A 150 -3.26 -7.55 -12.38
N TYR A 151 -3.38 -6.23 -12.56
CA TYR A 151 -2.50 -5.48 -13.45
C TYR A 151 -1.05 -5.49 -12.96
N TRP A 152 -0.14 -5.80 -13.87
CA TRP A 152 1.30 -5.69 -13.68
C TRP A 152 1.91 -4.85 -14.79
N PHE A 153 3.16 -4.45 -14.61
CA PHE A 153 3.84 -3.50 -15.49
C PHE A 153 5.16 -4.10 -15.94
N ALA A 154 5.33 -4.28 -17.25
CA ALA A 154 6.57 -4.80 -17.81
C ALA A 154 7.62 -3.68 -17.76
N TYR A 155 8.63 -3.84 -16.91
CA TYR A 155 9.61 -2.78 -16.65
C TYR A 155 10.33 -2.37 -17.94
N ASP A 156 10.90 -3.31 -18.69
CA ASP A 156 11.71 -2.99 -19.87
C ASP A 156 10.91 -2.58 -21.12
N ASP A 157 9.58 -2.54 -21.03
CA ASP A 157 8.68 -2.30 -22.18
C ASP A 157 7.97 -0.96 -22.00
N LEU A 158 8.49 0.08 -22.67
CA LEU A 158 8.15 1.48 -22.41
C LEU A 158 7.46 2.14 -23.59
N SER A 159 6.43 2.93 -23.27
CA SER A 159 5.92 3.98 -24.14
C SER A 159 6.31 5.37 -23.60
N LYS A 160 6.54 6.32 -24.51
CA LYS A 160 6.69 7.74 -24.16
C LYS A 160 5.36 8.50 -24.24
N GLU A 161 4.32 7.90 -24.81
CA GLU A 161 2.99 8.47 -24.87
C GLU A 161 2.30 8.35 -23.50
N SER A 162 1.88 9.48 -22.95
CA SER A 162 1.12 9.50 -21.69
C SER A 162 -0.32 9.06 -21.93
N PRO A 163 -0.82 8.01 -21.26
CA PRO A 163 -2.24 7.66 -21.30
C PRO A 163 -3.09 8.55 -20.36
N TRP A 164 -2.45 9.46 -19.60
CA TRP A 164 -3.10 10.23 -18.53
C TRP A 164 -3.22 11.71 -18.88
N ARG A 165 -4.25 12.35 -18.31
CA ARG A 165 -4.41 13.81 -18.37
C ARG A 165 -3.24 14.49 -17.63
N PRO A 166 -2.78 15.67 -18.10
CA PRO A 166 -1.75 16.41 -17.38
C PRO A 166 -2.21 16.86 -15.99
N ILE A 167 -1.36 16.65 -14.99
CA ILE A 167 -1.49 17.24 -13.66
C ILE A 167 -0.68 18.53 -13.65
N THR A 168 -1.30 19.63 -13.26
CA THR A 168 -0.68 20.96 -13.33
C THR A 168 0.02 21.32 -12.03
N GLY A 169 1.11 22.09 -12.09
CA GLY A 169 1.86 22.50 -10.90
C GLY A 169 3.36 22.28 -11.04
N ALA A 170 4.06 22.43 -9.93
CA ALA A 170 5.51 22.34 -9.85
C ALA A 170 5.92 20.95 -9.38
N PHE A 171 6.61 20.21 -10.24
CA PHE A 171 7.24 18.93 -9.90
C PHE A 171 8.72 19.13 -9.63
N THR A 172 9.33 18.15 -8.96
CA THR A 172 10.78 18.14 -8.75
C THR A 172 11.51 18.07 -10.11
N ARG A 173 12.59 18.84 -10.22
CA ARG A 173 13.52 18.84 -11.35
C ARG A 173 14.19 17.48 -11.49
N PHE A 174 14.55 17.12 -12.71
CA PHE A 174 15.34 15.92 -12.96
C PHE A 174 16.79 16.08 -12.47
N GLY A 175 17.46 14.94 -12.32
CA GLY A 175 18.82 14.82 -11.81
C GLY A 175 18.86 14.40 -10.34
N ASP A 176 19.93 14.81 -9.66
CA ASP A 176 20.20 14.42 -8.28
C ASP A 176 19.13 14.93 -7.31
N VAL A 177 18.51 13.97 -6.61
CA VAL A 177 17.51 14.16 -5.54
C VAL A 177 17.93 13.47 -4.24
N LEU A 178 19.17 12.99 -4.13
CA LEU A 178 19.67 12.31 -2.93
C LEU A 178 19.47 13.14 -1.65
N PRO A 179 19.65 14.48 -1.64
CA PRO A 179 19.39 15.28 -0.44
C PRO A 179 17.96 15.17 0.10
N LEU A 180 16.97 14.91 -0.77
CA LEU A 180 15.55 14.79 -0.39
C LEU A 180 15.18 13.40 0.16
N LEU A 181 16.09 12.43 0.10
CA LEU A 181 15.83 11.04 0.54
C LEU A 181 16.55 10.68 1.85
N LYS A 182 17.07 11.69 2.58
CA LYS A 182 17.81 11.49 3.82
C LYS A 182 16.91 11.38 5.06
N SER A 183 15.74 12.01 5.03
CA SER A 183 14.81 12.07 6.17
C SER A 183 13.37 12.32 5.70
N PRO A 184 12.36 11.84 6.44
CA PRO A 184 10.96 12.20 6.22
C PRO A 184 10.65 13.57 6.85
N ASP A 185 11.09 14.64 6.21
CA ASP A 185 11.10 16.01 6.74
C ASP A 185 10.15 16.95 5.98
N ASP A 186 9.06 16.39 5.44
CA ASP A 186 8.07 17.06 4.61
C ASP A 186 8.61 17.65 3.29
N MET A 187 9.89 17.46 2.92
CA MET A 187 10.43 17.82 1.60
C MET A 187 10.46 16.59 0.70
N TYR A 188 9.86 16.65 -0.49
CA TYR A 188 9.56 15.46 -1.28
C TYR A 188 10.26 15.44 -2.63
N VAL A 189 10.48 14.23 -3.14
CA VAL A 189 10.61 14.01 -4.58
C VAL A 189 9.20 13.98 -5.19
N VAL A 190 8.75 15.11 -5.73
CA VAL A 190 7.42 15.27 -6.33
C VAL A 190 7.45 14.72 -7.75
N MET A 191 7.00 13.46 -7.88
CA MET A 191 6.95 12.73 -9.14
C MET A 191 5.62 12.94 -9.87
N GLY A 192 5.71 13.10 -11.18
CA GLY A 192 4.58 13.09 -12.11
C GLY A 192 4.46 11.78 -12.88
N PRO A 193 3.41 11.62 -13.70
CA PRO A 193 3.21 10.42 -14.50
C PRO A 193 4.40 10.15 -15.43
N GLY A 194 4.99 8.96 -15.32
CA GLY A 194 6.11 8.52 -16.15
C GLY A 194 7.50 8.88 -15.60
N ASP A 195 7.59 9.57 -14.47
CA ASP A 195 8.87 9.78 -13.78
C ASP A 195 9.32 8.50 -13.05
N GLU A 196 10.63 8.36 -12.88
CA GLU A 196 11.26 7.34 -12.04
C GLU A 196 12.42 7.95 -11.26
N ALA A 197 12.61 7.51 -10.01
CA ALA A 197 13.82 7.75 -9.25
C ALA A 197 14.64 6.45 -9.14
N THR A 198 15.83 6.42 -9.73
CA THR A 198 16.79 5.33 -9.53
C THR A 198 17.61 5.60 -8.27
N ILE A 199 17.45 4.75 -7.27
CA ILE A 199 18.13 4.85 -5.97
C ILE A 199 19.12 3.70 -5.83
N GLN A 200 20.37 4.01 -5.48
CA GLN A 200 21.41 3.01 -5.27
C GLN A 200 21.83 2.97 -3.80
N PHE A 201 22.17 1.77 -3.34
CA PHE A 201 22.69 1.51 -2.00
C PHE A 201 24.01 0.76 -2.13
N ASP A 202 24.98 1.10 -1.29
CA ASP A 202 26.24 0.35 -1.23
C ASP A 202 26.01 -0.98 -0.50
N ALA A 203 25.99 -2.07 -1.24
CA ALA A 203 25.84 -3.42 -0.70
C ALA A 203 26.99 -3.85 0.24
N SER A 204 28.16 -3.22 0.13
CA SER A 204 29.34 -3.53 0.96
C SER A 204 29.33 -2.84 2.33
N SER A 205 28.51 -1.79 2.49
CA SER A 205 28.37 -1.06 3.76
C SER A 205 27.73 -1.89 4.89
N ALA A 206 27.09 -3.01 4.55
CA ALA A 206 26.55 -3.95 5.53
C ALA A 206 27.63 -4.91 6.07
N LYS A 207 27.63 -5.14 7.39
CA LYS A 207 28.53 -6.12 8.03
C LYS A 207 28.41 -7.51 7.40
N SER A 208 29.49 -8.28 7.41
CA SER A 208 29.47 -9.70 7.01
C SER A 208 28.45 -10.47 7.84
N LEU A 209 27.71 -11.38 7.20
CA LEU A 209 26.72 -12.21 7.89
C LEU A 209 27.40 -13.25 8.78
N PRO A 210 26.88 -13.50 9.99
CA PRO A 210 27.31 -14.66 10.77
C PRO A 210 27.01 -15.98 10.01
N PRO A 211 27.71 -17.08 10.33
CA PRO A 211 27.41 -18.39 9.76
C PRO A 211 25.93 -18.76 9.92
N ASN A 212 25.34 -19.34 8.88
CA ASN A 212 23.93 -19.77 8.80
C ASN A 212 22.88 -18.63 8.80
N TRP A 213 23.28 -17.38 8.66
CA TRP A 213 22.34 -16.27 8.45
C TRP A 213 22.03 -16.07 6.96
N LYS A 214 20.80 -15.63 6.68
CA LYS A 214 20.38 -15.16 5.36
C LYS A 214 20.12 -13.67 5.41
N ARG A 215 20.34 -12.99 4.28
CA ARG A 215 20.04 -11.57 4.11
C ARG A 215 18.85 -11.41 3.18
N ASP A 216 17.87 -10.66 3.64
CA ASP A 216 16.75 -10.17 2.85
C ASP A 216 16.81 -8.63 2.81
N PHE A 217 16.13 -8.04 1.83
CA PHE A 217 16.07 -6.61 1.64
C PHE A 217 14.63 -6.12 1.78
N LEU A 218 14.45 -5.05 2.56
CA LEU A 218 13.20 -4.32 2.68
C LEU A 218 13.44 -2.89 2.20
N LEU A 219 12.67 -2.47 1.21
CA LEU A 219 12.56 -1.05 0.87
C LEU A 219 11.46 -0.44 1.73
N TYR A 220 11.84 0.46 2.61
CA TYR A 220 10.92 1.30 3.36
C TYR A 220 10.81 2.65 2.68
N THR A 221 9.60 3.04 2.28
CA THR A 221 9.30 4.32 1.66
C THR A 221 8.37 5.11 2.56
N ASP A 222 8.75 6.35 2.85
CA ASP A 222 7.85 7.36 3.42
C ASP A 222 7.39 8.28 2.29
N GLY A 223 6.09 8.49 2.15
CA GLY A 223 5.55 9.29 1.08
C GLY A 223 4.04 9.24 0.94
N TRP A 224 3.58 10.02 -0.01
CA TRP A 224 2.16 10.28 -0.24
C TRP A 224 1.78 9.93 -1.67
N ILE A 225 0.52 9.54 -1.85
CA ILE A 225 -0.05 9.35 -3.17
C ILE A 225 -1.31 10.19 -3.30
N LYS A 226 -1.42 10.94 -4.39
CA LYS A 226 -2.65 11.65 -4.75
C LYS A 226 -3.17 11.10 -6.05
N ASP A 227 -4.43 10.67 -6.03
CA ASP A 227 -5.14 10.20 -7.21
C ASP A 227 -5.53 11.39 -8.11
N SER A 228 -5.81 11.11 -9.37
CA SER A 228 -6.30 12.08 -10.35
C SER A 228 -7.69 11.71 -10.89
N ASP A 229 -8.42 10.83 -10.19
CA ASP A 229 -9.85 10.60 -10.45
C ASP A 229 -10.67 11.91 -10.38
N LEU A 230 -11.75 12.01 -11.17
CA LEU A 230 -12.57 13.23 -11.27
C LEU A 230 -13.16 13.70 -9.93
N ASN A 231 -13.42 12.77 -9.01
CA ASN A 231 -13.94 13.09 -7.69
C ASN A 231 -12.83 13.25 -6.63
N THR A 232 -11.56 13.22 -7.03
CA THR A 232 -10.44 13.50 -6.12
C THR A 232 -10.30 15.00 -5.93
N ALA A 233 -10.44 15.45 -4.67
CA ALA A 233 -10.16 16.84 -4.33
C ALA A 233 -8.73 17.21 -4.75
N PHE A 234 -8.58 18.32 -5.48
CA PHE A 234 -7.30 18.79 -6.03
C PHE A 234 -6.51 17.73 -6.83
N GLY A 235 -7.20 16.76 -7.46
CA GLY A 235 -6.56 15.69 -8.24
C GLY A 235 -5.90 16.15 -9.55
N THR A 236 -6.22 17.35 -10.03
CA THR A 236 -5.67 17.92 -11.28
C THR A 236 -4.48 18.86 -11.07
N THR A 237 -4.06 19.04 -9.81
CA THR A 237 -2.94 19.91 -9.42
C THR A 237 -1.92 19.13 -8.59
N VAL A 238 -0.65 19.53 -8.59
CA VAL A 238 0.36 19.01 -7.65
C VAL A 238 0.00 19.43 -6.23
N GLY A 239 -0.26 20.72 -6.04
CA GLY A 239 -0.69 21.27 -4.76
C GLY A 239 -2.13 20.87 -4.40
N PRO A 240 -2.52 21.01 -3.12
CA PRO A 240 -1.63 21.30 -1.99
C PRO A 240 -0.71 20.11 -1.69
N LEU A 241 0.51 20.38 -1.20
CA LEU A 241 1.44 19.33 -0.78
C LEU A 241 1.05 18.81 0.61
N PRO A 242 1.06 17.49 0.83
CA PRO A 242 0.80 16.89 2.15
C PRO A 242 1.97 17.14 3.10
N PHE A 243 1.75 16.94 4.40
CA PHE A 243 2.78 17.02 5.43
C PHE A 243 2.40 16.10 6.60
N HIS A 244 3.37 15.55 7.33
CA HIS A 244 3.14 14.56 8.38
C HIS A 244 2.21 15.05 9.50
N GLY A 245 2.19 16.37 9.73
CA GLY A 245 1.32 17.01 10.72
C GLY A 245 -0.15 17.19 10.29
N VAL A 246 -0.51 16.84 9.04
CA VAL A 246 -1.88 17.01 8.52
C VAL A 246 -2.86 16.08 9.23
N LYS A 247 -4.01 16.62 9.63
CA LYS A 247 -5.07 15.87 10.33
C LYS A 247 -6.18 15.41 9.41
N SER A 248 -6.40 16.12 8.31
CA SER A 248 -7.48 15.84 7.37
C SER A 248 -7.09 16.21 5.95
N TYR A 249 -7.60 15.45 4.98
CA TYR A 249 -7.60 15.82 3.57
C TYR A 249 -9.02 15.74 3.01
N PRO A 250 -9.56 16.79 2.36
CA PRO A 250 -8.97 18.13 2.19
C PRO A 250 -8.61 18.84 3.50
N PHE A 251 -7.64 19.75 3.44
CA PHE A 251 -7.15 20.49 4.60
C PHE A 251 -8.28 21.29 5.27
N THR A 252 -8.32 21.25 6.61
CA THR A 252 -9.25 22.10 7.37
C THR A 252 -8.72 23.53 7.47
N SER A 253 -9.56 24.46 7.89
CA SER A 253 -9.16 25.86 8.07
C SER A 253 -7.97 25.95 9.06
N GLY A 254 -6.89 26.61 8.64
CA GLY A 254 -5.66 26.75 9.42
C GLY A 254 -4.60 25.67 9.18
N GLU A 255 -4.91 24.62 8.39
CA GLU A 255 -3.91 23.66 7.94
C GLU A 255 -3.28 24.13 6.63
N ALA A 256 -1.95 24.16 6.61
CA ALA A 256 -1.16 24.49 5.43
C ALA A 256 0.16 23.74 5.48
N TYR A 257 0.70 23.44 4.29
CA TYR A 257 2.06 22.93 4.16
C TYR A 257 3.07 23.93 4.77
N PRO A 258 4.15 23.46 5.43
CA PRO A 258 5.12 24.34 6.07
C PRO A 258 5.69 25.43 5.15
N THR A 259 5.80 26.65 5.69
CA THR A 259 6.26 27.84 4.96
C THR A 259 7.52 28.47 5.54
N ASP A 260 8.20 27.78 6.46
CA ASP A 260 9.47 28.23 6.99
C ASP A 260 10.57 28.28 5.90
N ALA A 261 11.69 28.91 6.26
CA ALA A 261 12.75 29.19 5.32
C ALA A 261 13.38 27.93 4.71
N GLN A 262 13.36 26.78 5.38
CA GLN A 262 13.90 25.53 4.84
C GLN A 262 13.01 25.01 3.72
N HIS A 263 11.71 24.87 3.98
CA HIS A 263 10.74 24.42 2.97
C HIS A 263 10.66 25.36 1.77
N GLN A 264 10.71 26.68 2.00
CA GLN A 264 10.72 27.66 0.91
C GLN A 264 11.98 27.58 0.03
N ARG A 265 13.14 27.23 0.61
CA ARG A 265 14.36 26.97 -0.18
C ARG A 265 14.22 25.69 -1.00
N TYR A 266 13.76 24.60 -0.37
CA TYR A 266 13.49 23.33 -1.04
C TYR A 266 12.58 23.51 -2.26
N LEU A 267 11.42 24.16 -2.10
CA LEU A 267 10.47 24.37 -3.18
C LEU A 267 11.09 25.16 -4.35
N LYS A 268 11.93 26.16 -4.06
CA LYS A 268 12.60 26.97 -5.09
C LYS A 268 13.73 26.23 -5.79
N GLU A 269 14.44 25.35 -5.08
CA GLU A 269 15.60 24.63 -5.60
C GLU A 269 15.20 23.38 -6.39
N TYR A 270 14.20 22.65 -5.89
CA TYR A 270 13.83 21.35 -6.42
C TYR A 270 12.56 21.40 -7.25
N ASP A 271 11.49 22.06 -6.81
CA ASP A 271 10.19 22.02 -7.49
C ASP A 271 10.09 23.07 -8.61
N THR A 272 10.94 22.92 -9.62
CA THR A 272 11.10 23.88 -10.72
C THR A 272 10.59 23.38 -12.07
N ARG A 273 10.20 22.11 -12.18
CA ARG A 273 9.59 21.56 -13.40
C ARG A 273 8.09 21.87 -13.42
N VAL A 274 7.73 23.01 -14.00
CA VAL A 274 6.35 23.51 -14.00
C VAL A 274 5.55 22.98 -15.20
N VAL A 275 4.48 22.25 -14.92
CA VAL A 275 3.46 21.87 -15.91
C VAL A 275 2.30 22.86 -15.83
N LYS A 276 2.10 23.61 -16.91
CA LYS A 276 0.98 24.54 -17.03
C LYS A 276 -0.21 23.86 -17.71
N ARG A 277 -1.41 24.35 -17.41
CA ARG A 277 -2.60 23.98 -18.17
C ARG A 277 -2.41 24.50 -19.59
N THR A 278 -2.28 23.60 -20.57
CA THR A 278 -2.45 23.97 -21.96
C THR A 278 -3.92 24.31 -22.16
N SER A 279 -4.21 25.52 -22.64
CA SER A 279 -5.52 25.81 -23.22
C SER A 279 -5.74 24.81 -24.35
N ALA A 280 -6.86 24.10 -24.33
CA ALA A 280 -7.26 23.33 -25.50
C ALA A 280 -7.32 24.28 -26.72
N PRO A 281 -6.89 23.85 -27.92
CA PRO A 281 -7.19 24.59 -29.13
C PRO A 281 -8.70 24.75 -29.32
#